data_AF-A0A6B0WZJ4-F1
#
_entry.id   AF-A0A6B0WZJ4-F1
#
_cell.length_a   1.000
_cell.length_b   1.000
_cell.length_c   1.000
_cell.angle_alpha   90.00
_cell.angle_beta   90.00
_cell.angle_gamma   90.00
#
_symmetry.space_group_name_H-M   'P 1'
#
loop_
_entity.id
_entity.type
_entity.pdbx_description
1 polymer ?
#
loop_
_entity_poly.entity_id
_entity_poly.type
_entity_poly.pdbx_seq_one_letter_code
_entity_poly.pdbx_strand_id
1 'polypeptide(L)'
;VTLVEKAQASIDDEQAKKVEQKLRSASFTFDDFLEQMAQIRQMGPLDQLMKMIPGVSKSMPDLQVDEKAFTHIEAIIYSMTPAERDKPHIINGSRRKRIANGSGRSIQDVNKLLKQFNMMQKMMKRMSRMEKQGKMAIPMFG
;
A
#
# COMPACT_ATOMS: atom_id res chain seq x y z
N VAL A 1 7.26 -31.22 19.58
CA VAL A 1 6.72 -30.19 18.67
C VAL A 1 5.21 -30.28 18.73
N THR A 2 4.58 -29.22 19.23
CA THR A 2 3.19 -29.21 19.70
C THR A 2 2.24 -28.77 18.59
N LEU A 3 0.94 -29.09 18.70
CA LEU A 3 -0.09 -28.73 17.71
C LEU A 3 -0.19 -27.22 17.43
N VAL A 4 0.35 -26.38 18.31
CA VAL A 4 0.34 -24.92 18.20
C VAL A 4 1.38 -24.41 17.18
N GLU A 5 2.53 -25.06 17.06
CA GLU A 5 3.58 -24.68 16.09
C GLU A 5 3.18 -25.01 14.63
N LYS A 6 2.40 -26.08 14.42
CA LYS A 6 1.87 -26.43 13.09
C LYS A 6 0.79 -25.45 12.62
N ALA A 7 0.06 -24.82 13.53
CA ALA A 7 -0.98 -23.84 13.19
C ALA A 7 -0.38 -22.51 12.71
N GLN A 8 0.67 -22.02 13.39
CA GLN A 8 1.37 -20.79 12.99
C GLN A 8 2.03 -20.92 11.60
N ALA A 9 2.73 -22.04 11.37
CA ALA A 9 3.40 -22.31 10.10
C ALA A 9 2.43 -22.44 8.91
N SER A 10 1.24 -22.99 9.14
CA SER A 10 0.22 -23.14 8.09
C SER A 10 -0.41 -21.80 7.69
N ILE A 11 -0.54 -20.85 8.62
CA ILE A 11 -1.06 -19.50 8.36
C ILE A 11 -0.01 -18.68 7.58
N ASP A 12 1.27 -18.79 7.95
CA ASP A 12 2.38 -18.14 7.24
C ASP A 12 2.51 -18.66 5.80
N ASP A 13 2.41 -19.98 5.59
CA ASP A 13 2.49 -20.57 4.25
C ASP A 13 1.33 -20.15 3.33
N GLU A 14 0.10 -20.01 3.87
CA GLU A 14 -1.04 -19.50 3.09
C GLU A 14 -0.91 -18.02 2.76
N GLN A 15 -0.44 -17.20 3.70
CA GLN A 15 -0.16 -15.79 3.43
C GLN A 15 0.98 -15.62 2.43
N ALA A 16 2.07 -16.37 2.58
CA ALA A 16 3.20 -16.39 1.65
C ALA A 16 2.76 -16.81 0.24
N LYS A 17 1.92 -17.85 0.10
CA LYS A 17 1.37 -18.27 -1.21
C LYS A 17 0.43 -17.24 -1.82
N LYS A 18 -0.41 -16.57 -1.03
CA LYS A 18 -1.27 -15.48 -1.52
C LYS A 18 -0.43 -14.30 -1.99
N VAL A 19 0.61 -13.94 -1.25
CA VAL A 19 1.58 -12.91 -1.63
C VAL A 19 2.32 -13.31 -2.89
N GLU A 20 2.79 -14.56 -3.00
CA GLU A 20 3.47 -15.08 -4.20
C GLU A 20 2.55 -15.10 -5.43
N GLN A 21 1.29 -15.53 -5.28
CA GLN A 21 0.30 -15.50 -6.37
C GLN A 21 -0.06 -14.06 -6.78
N LYS A 22 -0.22 -13.13 -5.83
CA LYS A 22 -0.45 -11.70 -6.10
C LYS A 22 0.76 -11.04 -6.78
N LEU A 23 1.99 -11.42 -6.39
CA LEU A 23 3.22 -10.98 -7.04
C LEU A 23 3.35 -11.58 -8.46
N ARG A 24 2.97 -12.85 -8.66
CA ARG A 24 2.96 -13.51 -9.97
C ARG A 24 1.88 -12.94 -10.90
N SER A 25 0.72 -12.51 -10.37
CA SER A 25 -0.38 -11.93 -11.15
C SER A 25 -0.15 -10.46 -11.54
N ALA A 26 0.92 -9.82 -11.04
CA ALA A 26 1.35 -8.46 -11.40
C ALA A 26 0.26 -7.37 -11.22
N SER A 27 -0.82 -7.69 -10.51
CA SER A 27 -2.00 -6.86 -10.39
C SER A 27 -2.03 -6.26 -8.99
N PHE A 28 -1.07 -5.36 -8.73
CA PHE A 28 -1.19 -4.48 -7.58
C PHE A 28 -2.41 -3.57 -7.84
N THR A 29 -3.48 -3.74 -7.05
CA THR A 29 -4.76 -3.03 -7.20
C THR A 29 -4.88 -1.89 -6.18
N PHE A 30 -5.88 -1.02 -6.35
CA PHE A 30 -6.18 -0.01 -5.33
C PHE A 30 -6.68 -0.59 -4.01
N ASP A 31 -7.29 -1.76 -4.01
CA ASP A 31 -7.71 -2.43 -2.77
C ASP A 31 -6.49 -2.95 -2.01
N ASP A 32 -5.48 -3.51 -2.69
CA ASP A 32 -4.20 -3.85 -2.05
C ASP A 32 -3.51 -2.62 -1.48
N PHE A 33 -3.57 -1.48 -2.19
CA PHE A 33 -3.03 -0.22 -1.68
C PHE A 33 -3.73 0.24 -0.40
N LEU A 34 -5.06 0.13 -0.33
CA LEU A 34 -5.81 0.44 0.88
C LEU A 34 -5.45 -0.48 2.04
N GLU A 35 -5.34 -1.79 1.81
CA GLU A 35 -4.95 -2.76 2.84
C GLU A 35 -3.57 -2.42 3.42
N GLN A 36 -2.59 -2.12 2.57
CA GLN A 36 -1.24 -1.75 2.99
C GLN A 36 -1.22 -0.40 3.74
N MET A 37 -1.99 0.60 3.29
CA MET A 37 -2.13 1.87 4.01
C MET A 37 -2.80 1.69 5.38
N ALA A 38 -3.81 0.83 5.47
CA ALA A 38 -4.51 0.53 6.71
C ALA A 38 -3.60 -0.18 7.73
N GLN A 39 -2.71 -1.07 7.28
CA GLN A 39 -1.68 -1.68 8.13
C GLN A 39 -0.72 -0.65 8.70
N ILE A 40 -0.24 0.29 7.86
CA ILE A 40 0.62 1.39 8.31
C ILE A 40 -0.12 2.27 9.33
N ARG A 41 -1.41 2.52 9.12
CA ARG A 41 -2.25 3.27 10.06
C ARG A 41 -2.44 2.53 11.40
N GLN A 42 -2.59 1.20 11.38
CA GLN A 42 -2.76 0.37 12.58
C GLN A 42 -1.48 0.22 13.41
N MET A 43 -0.30 0.28 12.79
CA MET A 43 0.98 0.32 13.50
C MET A 43 1.19 1.62 14.31
N GLY A 44 0.24 2.56 14.24
CA GLY A 44 0.26 3.84 14.93
C GLY A 44 0.93 4.93 14.10
N PRO A 45 0.80 6.20 14.51
CA PRO A 45 1.50 7.28 13.83
C PRO A 45 3.00 6.99 13.95
N LEU A 46 3.72 7.09 12.83
CA LEU A 46 5.19 7.01 12.78
C LEU A 46 5.88 7.84 13.88
N ASP A 47 5.18 8.84 14.39
CA ASP A 47 5.50 9.64 15.57
C ASP A 47 5.77 8.84 16.86
N GLN A 48 5.05 7.74 17.14
CA GLN A 48 5.29 6.87 18.30
C GLN A 48 6.49 5.95 18.09
N LEU A 49 6.67 5.42 16.88
CA LEU A 49 7.84 4.61 16.53
C LEU A 49 9.13 5.47 16.53
N MET A 50 9.07 6.71 16.05
CA MET A 50 10.20 7.65 16.10
C MET A 50 10.55 8.06 17.55
N LYS A 51 9.56 8.18 18.45
CA LYS A 51 9.79 8.45 19.89
C LYS A 51 10.46 7.30 20.63
N MET A 52 10.41 6.07 20.10
CA MET A 52 11.06 4.89 20.68
C MET A 52 12.48 4.62 20.15
N ILE A 53 12.94 5.35 19.12
CA ILE A 53 14.30 5.22 18.58
C ILE A 53 15.20 6.29 19.22
N PRO A 54 16.11 5.93 20.16
CA PRO A 54 17.02 6.89 20.76
C PRO A 54 17.98 7.45 19.70
N GLY A 55 18.01 8.78 19.53
CA GLY A 55 18.97 9.48 18.67
C GLY A 55 18.45 10.01 17.33
N VAL A 56 17.19 9.77 16.96
CA VAL A 56 16.60 10.23 15.68
C VAL A 56 15.78 11.53 15.82
N SER A 57 15.67 12.11 17.02
CA SER A 57 14.78 13.26 17.30
C SER A 57 15.24 14.62 16.78
N LYS A 58 16.46 14.78 16.24
CA LYS A 58 17.02 16.12 15.93
C LYS A 58 17.17 16.46 14.45
N SER A 59 16.96 15.52 13.52
CA SER A 59 17.40 15.72 12.12
C SER A 59 16.32 15.53 11.05
N MET A 60 15.14 15.02 11.41
CA MET A 60 14.03 14.94 10.45
C MET A 60 13.00 16.01 10.82
N PRO A 61 12.68 16.95 9.90
CA PRO A 61 11.58 17.87 10.13
C PRO A 61 10.32 17.03 10.30
N ASP A 62 9.53 17.32 11.34
CA ASP A 62 8.15 16.88 11.56
C ASP A 62 7.54 16.28 10.30
N LEU A 63 7.73 14.97 10.07
CA LEU A 63 6.89 14.22 9.16
C LEU A 63 5.59 14.06 9.93
N GLN A 64 4.84 15.16 10.04
CA GLN A 64 3.43 15.14 10.40
C GLN A 64 2.76 14.37 9.27
N VAL A 65 2.74 13.05 9.43
CA VAL A 65 1.97 12.18 8.57
C VAL A 65 0.52 12.51 8.91
N ASP A 66 -0.03 13.46 8.15
CA ASP A 66 -1.34 14.02 8.39
C ASP A 66 -2.37 12.89 8.27
N GLU A 67 -2.98 12.47 9.38
CA GLU A 67 -4.06 11.47 9.39
C GLU A 67 -5.18 11.83 8.42
N LYS A 68 -5.36 13.14 8.17
CA LYS A 68 -6.32 13.64 7.20
C LYS A 68 -5.92 13.26 5.78
N ALA A 69 -4.63 13.24 5.44
CA ALA A 69 -4.17 12.83 4.12
C ALA A 69 -4.54 11.37 3.81
N PHE A 70 -4.43 10.46 4.78
CA PHE A 70 -4.90 9.07 4.61
C PHE A 70 -6.42 9.02 4.39
N THR A 71 -7.17 9.74 5.23
CA THR A 71 -8.63 9.82 5.09
C THR A 71 -9.04 10.37 3.72
N HIS A 72 -8.26 11.31 3.16
CA HIS A 72 -8.50 11.85 1.82
C HIS A 72 -8.22 10.82 0.72
N ILE A 73 -7.15 10.04 0.87
CA ILE A 73 -6.78 8.94 -0.04
C ILE A 73 -7.87 7.87 -0.02
N GLU A 74 -8.30 7.45 1.16
CA GLU A 74 -9.41 6.51 1.37
C GLU A 74 -10.68 7.01 0.66
N ALA A 75 -11.08 8.26 0.90
CA ALA A 75 -12.27 8.84 0.26
C ALA A 75 -12.20 8.83 -1.28
N ILE A 76 -11.03 9.10 -1.85
CA ILE A 76 -10.81 9.06 -3.31
C ILE A 76 -10.97 7.63 -3.83
N ILE A 77 -10.36 6.64 -3.18
CA ILE A 77 -10.40 5.24 -3.63
C ILE A 77 -11.81 4.65 -3.45
N TYR A 78 -12.49 4.95 -2.34
CA TYR A 78 -13.87 4.52 -2.12
C TYR A 78 -14.85 5.11 -3.15
N SER A 79 -14.53 6.26 -3.75
CA SER A 79 -15.31 6.89 -4.83
C SER A 79 -15.08 6.27 -6.22
N MET A 80 -14.16 5.31 -6.35
CA MET A 80 -13.93 4.54 -7.58
C MET A 80 -14.88 3.34 -7.65
N THR A 81 -15.17 2.89 -8.87
CA THR A 81 -15.88 1.62 -9.07
C THR A 81 -14.93 0.42 -8.93
N PRO A 82 -15.42 -0.80 -8.64
CA PRO A 82 -14.56 -1.99 -8.52
C PRO A 82 -13.68 -2.20 -9.76
N ALA A 83 -14.25 -2.03 -10.95
CA ALA A 83 -13.51 -2.12 -12.21
C ALA A 83 -12.36 -1.09 -12.30
N GLU A 84 -12.53 0.11 -11.74
CA GLU A 84 -11.48 1.14 -11.71
C GLU A 84 -10.40 0.83 -10.66
N ARG A 85 -10.76 0.17 -9.55
CA ARG A 85 -9.82 -0.26 -8.51
C ARG A 85 -8.92 -1.39 -8.98
N ASP A 86 -9.50 -2.35 -9.70
CA ASP A 86 -8.77 -3.46 -10.32
C ASP A 86 -7.89 -2.99 -11.48
N LYS A 87 -8.41 -2.02 -12.27
CA LYS A 87 -7.78 -1.58 -13.52
C LYS A 87 -7.58 -0.06 -13.55
N PRO A 88 -6.55 0.47 -12.87
CA PRO A 88 -6.24 1.90 -12.82
C PRO A 88 -6.10 2.58 -14.19
N HIS A 89 -5.71 1.82 -15.22
CA HIS A 89 -5.51 2.33 -16.58
C HIS A 89 -6.80 2.78 -17.28
N ILE A 90 -7.98 2.35 -16.81
CA ILE A 90 -9.26 2.76 -17.41
C ILE A 90 -9.71 4.15 -16.94
N ILE A 91 -9.04 4.72 -15.93
CA ILE A 91 -9.39 6.00 -15.32
C ILE A 91 -9.00 7.16 -16.26
N ASN A 92 -9.96 7.58 -17.07
CA ASN A 92 -9.83 8.71 -17.98
C ASN A 92 -10.23 10.05 -17.34
N GLY A 93 -10.20 11.16 -18.09
CA GLY A 93 -10.56 12.50 -17.59
C GLY A 93 -11.98 12.60 -17.00
N SER A 94 -12.96 11.96 -17.65
CA SER A 94 -14.36 11.97 -17.19
C SER A 94 -14.50 11.22 -15.87
N ARG A 95 -13.88 10.03 -15.74
CA ARG A 95 -13.87 9.25 -14.50
C ARG A 95 -13.18 10.00 -13.37
N ARG A 96 -12.05 10.68 -13.63
CA ARG A 96 -11.37 11.52 -12.63
C ARG A 96 -12.26 12.62 -12.08
N LYS A 97 -13.02 13.30 -12.95
CA LYS A 97 -13.99 14.33 -12.52
C LYS A 97 -15.10 13.74 -11.63
N ARG A 98 -15.62 12.56 -11.99
CA ARG A 98 -16.63 11.85 -11.18
C ARG A 98 -16.07 11.46 -9.80
N ILE A 99 -14.87 10.88 -9.75
CA ILE A 99 -14.19 10.46 -8.51
C ILE A 99 -13.90 11.67 -7.62
N ALA A 100 -13.39 12.76 -8.20
CA ALA A 100 -13.15 14.01 -7.49
C ALA A 100 -14.43 14.54 -6.83
N ASN A 101 -15.53 14.60 -7.58
CA ASN A 101 -16.82 15.05 -7.06
C ASN A 101 -17.37 14.10 -5.98
N GLY A 102 -17.27 12.78 -6.17
CA GLY A 102 -17.74 11.79 -5.21
C GLY A 102 -16.95 11.77 -3.89
N SER A 103 -15.66 12.11 -3.95
CA SER A 103 -14.78 12.17 -2.77
C SER A 103 -14.74 13.54 -2.09
N GLY A 104 -15.39 14.55 -2.66
CA GLY A 104 -15.28 15.95 -2.20
C GLY A 104 -13.87 16.52 -2.38
N ARG A 105 -13.11 16.03 -3.38
CA ARG A 105 -11.71 16.39 -3.63
C ARG A 105 -11.51 17.03 -4.99
N SER A 106 -10.34 17.62 -5.16
CA SER A 106 -9.94 18.23 -6.43
C SER A 106 -9.48 17.16 -7.43
N ILE A 107 -9.61 17.45 -8.73
CA ILE A 107 -9.08 16.58 -9.79
C ILE A 107 -7.55 16.44 -9.66
N GLN A 108 -6.89 17.47 -9.14
CA GLN A 108 -5.45 17.48 -8.87
C GLN A 108 -5.07 16.43 -7.83
N ASP A 109 -5.88 16.26 -6.77
CA ASP A 109 -5.61 15.26 -5.73
C ASP A 109 -5.77 13.85 -6.27
N VAL A 110 -6.81 13.60 -7.08
CA VAL A 110 -6.98 12.33 -7.79
C VAL A 110 -5.78 12.05 -8.71
N ASN A 111 -5.26 13.06 -9.41
CA ASN A 111 -4.07 12.92 -10.25
C ASN A 111 -2.79 12.61 -9.47
N LYS A 112 -2.61 13.23 -8.29
CA LYS A 112 -1.48 12.94 -7.40
C LYS A 112 -1.51 11.49 -6.94
N LEU A 113 -2.68 11.02 -6.49
CA LEU A 113 -2.89 9.63 -6.08
C LEU A 113 -2.57 8.64 -7.21
N LEU A 114 -3.09 8.89 -8.41
CA LEU A 114 -2.80 8.05 -9.57
C LEU A 114 -1.30 7.99 -9.90
N LYS A 115 -0.57 9.10 -9.75
CA LYS A 115 0.88 9.12 -9.95
C LYS A 115 1.62 8.32 -8.88
N GLN A 116 1.28 8.50 -7.61
CA GLN A 116 1.86 7.77 -6.48
C GLN A 116 1.63 6.27 -6.64
N PHE A 117 0.40 5.87 -6.96
CA PHE A 117 0.04 4.50 -7.24
C PHE A 117 0.86 3.90 -8.39
N ASN A 118 0.95 4.60 -9.53
CA ASN A 118 1.75 4.14 -10.67
C ASN A 118 3.25 3.98 -10.35
N MET A 119 3.80 4.87 -9.50
CA MET A 119 5.18 4.79 -9.06
C MET A 119 5.41 3.53 -8.22
N MET A 120 4.51 3.27 -7.28
CA MET A 120 4.60 2.09 -6.43
C MET A 120 4.36 0.79 -7.20
N GLN A 121 3.40 0.76 -8.12
CA GLN A 121 3.18 -0.38 -9.02
C GLN A 121 4.43 -0.68 -9.85
N LYS A 122 5.14 0.34 -10.35
CA LYS A 122 6.42 0.16 -11.05
C LYS A 122 7.51 -0.42 -10.14
N MET A 123 7.56 0.04 -8.89
CA MET A 123 8.51 -0.47 -7.90
C MET A 123 8.22 -1.95 -7.57
N MET A 124 6.96 -2.30 -7.29
CA MET A 124 6.52 -3.67 -7.04
C MET A 124 6.84 -4.60 -8.23
N LYS A 125 6.60 -4.13 -9.45
CA LYS A 125 6.96 -4.88 -10.67
C LYS A 125 8.46 -5.09 -10.82
N ARG A 126 9.29 -4.11 -10.44
CA ARG A 126 10.75 -4.24 -10.45
C ARG A 126 11.22 -5.22 -9.36
N MET A 127 10.63 -5.13 -8.18
CA MET A 127 10.94 -6.03 -7.05
C MET A 127 10.60 -7.48 -7.38
N SER A 128 9.40 -7.76 -7.90
CA SER A 128 9.01 -9.10 -8.35
C SER A 128 9.94 -9.65 -9.45
N ARG A 129 10.45 -8.79 -10.34
CA ARG A 129 11.47 -9.21 -11.33
C ARG A 129 12.82 -9.53 -10.69
N MET A 130 13.26 -8.80 -9.67
CA MET A 130 14.52 -9.05 -8.97
C MET A 130 14.45 -10.30 -8.08
N GLU A 131 13.30 -10.55 -7.43
CA GLU A 131 13.00 -11.76 -6.66
C GLU A 131 13.04 -13.00 -7.56
N LYS A 132 12.37 -12.96 -8.72
CA LYS A 132 12.43 -14.05 -9.74
C LYS A 132 13.84 -14.31 -10.29
N GLN A 133 14.75 -13.34 -10.19
CA GLN A 133 16.15 -13.49 -10.57
C GLN A 133 17.06 -13.91 -9.40
N GLY A 134 16.50 -14.20 -8.22
CA GLY A 134 17.26 -14.63 -7.04
C GLY A 134 18.12 -13.54 -6.40
N LYS A 135 17.86 -12.26 -6.70
CA LYS A 135 18.72 -11.13 -6.30
C LYS A 135 18.25 -10.35 -5.07
N MET A 136 17.17 -10.79 -4.43
CA MET A 136 16.65 -10.18 -3.20
C MET A 136 16.49 -11.28 -2.15
N ALA A 137 17.52 -11.46 -1.31
CA ALA A 137 17.30 -11.93 0.05
C ALA A 137 16.76 -10.72 0.81
N ILE A 138 15.43 -10.55 0.85
CA ILE A 138 14.83 -9.66 1.84
C ILE A 138 15.06 -10.38 3.17
N PRO A 139 15.77 -9.79 4.14
CA PRO A 139 15.72 -10.31 5.50
C PRO A 139 14.28 -10.10 5.94
N MET A 140 13.50 -11.17 5.93
CA MET A 140 12.26 -11.22 6.68
C MET A 140 12.67 -10.90 8.12
N PHE A 141 12.25 -9.73 8.61
CA PHE A 141 12.41 -9.38 10.02
C PHE A 141 11.91 -10.57 10.84
N GLY A 142 12.78 -11.06 11.73
CA GLY A 142 12.58 -12.29 12.50
C GLY A 142 11.48 -12.21 13.54
#